data_AF-A0A2V6SFH4-F1
#
_entry.id   AF-A0A2V6SFH4-F1
#
_cell.length_a   1.000
_cell.length_b   1.000
_cell.length_c   1.000
_cell.angle_alpha   90.00
_cell.angle_beta   90.00
_cell.angle_gamma   90.00
#
_symmetry.space_group_name_H-M   'P 1'
#
loop_
_entity.id
_entity.type
_entity.pdbx_description
1 polymer ?
#
loop_
_entity_poly.entity_id
_entity_poly.type
_entity_poly.pdbx_seq_one_letter_code
_entity_poly.pdbx_strand_id
1 'polypeptide(L)'
;MTIVVSESGARCLENRRLFVASRLLIARSRRLLNPAFEISGSADGEAHPPTNERSGYRPPYELGMLIRAKIESGSLFLLPNSKCWAGPATGKKTCAACDATIIGGVECEVGGSDSSVFVHLICHSLWCKESQAQLGQPGPSA
;
A
#
# COMPACT_ATOMS: atom_id res chain seq x y z
N MET A 1 26.05 -22.59 12.84
CA MET A 1 24.58 -22.57 12.97
C MET A 1 23.96 -21.23 12.58
N THR A 2 24.70 -20.12 12.58
CA THR A 2 24.24 -18.77 12.21
C THR A 2 23.97 -18.59 10.70
N ILE A 3 24.74 -19.25 9.83
CA ILE A 3 24.59 -19.15 8.37
C ILE A 3 23.22 -19.65 7.90
N VAL A 4 22.80 -20.84 8.36
CA VAL A 4 21.50 -21.44 8.02
C VAL A 4 20.33 -20.57 8.51
N VAL A 5 20.46 -19.94 9.68
CA VAL A 5 19.44 -19.03 10.22
C VAL A 5 19.35 -17.77 9.37
N SER A 6 20.46 -17.16 8.98
CA SER A 6 20.47 -15.97 8.10
C SER A 6 19.87 -16.26 6.72
N GLU A 7 20.22 -17.40 6.11
CA GLU A 7 19.65 -17.83 4.82
C GLU A 7 18.14 -18.07 4.91
N SER A 8 17.67 -18.68 6.01
CA SER A 8 16.24 -18.87 6.24
C SER A 8 15.50 -17.54 6.38
N GLY A 9 16.10 -16.56 7.05
CA GLY A 9 15.54 -15.21 7.20
C GLY A 9 15.39 -14.49 5.87
N ALA A 10 16.43 -14.54 5.02
CA ALA A 10 16.39 -13.95 3.69
C ALA A 10 15.30 -14.59 2.81
N ARG A 11 15.17 -15.93 2.84
CA ARG A 11 14.11 -16.65 2.12
C ARG A 11 12.71 -16.29 2.61
N CYS A 12 12.51 -16.12 3.91
CA CYS A 12 11.22 -15.69 4.46
C CYS A 12 10.83 -14.28 4.00
N LEU A 13 11.79 -13.35 3.90
CA LEU A 13 11.55 -12.01 3.36
C LEU A 13 11.17 -12.07 1.88
N GLU A 14 11.87 -12.90 1.10
CA GLU A 14 11.57 -13.08 -0.33
C GLU A 14 10.20 -13.73 -0.56
N ASN A 15 9.86 -14.78 0.19
CA ASN A 15 8.54 -15.39 0.12
C ASN A 15 7.42 -14.39 0.45
N ARG A 16 7.65 -13.52 1.44
CA ARG A 16 6.70 -12.45 1.77
C ARG A 16 6.56 -11.45 0.63
N ARG A 17 7.65 -11.06 -0.04
CA ARG A 17 7.60 -10.21 -1.24
C ARG A 17 6.75 -10.83 -2.34
N LEU A 18 7.03 -12.09 -2.68
CA LEU A 18 6.30 -12.83 -3.71
C LEU A 18 4.81 -12.96 -3.38
N PHE A 19 4.48 -13.20 -2.11
CA PHE A 19 3.09 -13.29 -1.66
C PHE A 19 2.36 -11.95 -1.79
N VAL A 20 2.98 -10.84 -1.39
CA VAL A 20 2.40 -9.49 -1.53
C VAL A 20 2.21 -9.13 -3.01
N ALA A 21 3.21 -9.40 -3.86
CA ALA A 21 3.13 -9.15 -5.30
C ALA A 21 2.01 -9.98 -5.96
N SER A 22 1.91 -11.27 -5.62
CA SER A 22 0.87 -12.16 -6.14
C SER A 22 -0.54 -11.67 -5.76
N ARG A 23 -0.75 -11.26 -4.50
CA ARG A 23 -2.03 -10.70 -4.06
C ARG A 23 -2.39 -9.42 -4.83
N LEU A 24 -1.42 -8.55 -5.09
CA LEU A 24 -1.65 -7.32 -5.86
C LEU A 24 -2.05 -7.62 -7.31
N LEU A 25 -1.39 -8.57 -7.96
CA LEU A 25 -1.74 -8.99 -9.32
C LEU A 25 -3.14 -9.61 -9.37
N ILE A 26 -3.51 -10.46 -8.41
CA ILE A 26 -4.85 -11.04 -8.30
C ILE A 26 -5.91 -9.95 -8.12
N ALA A 27 -5.68 -9.00 -7.20
CA ALA A 27 -6.60 -7.89 -6.97
C ALA A 27 -6.77 -7.01 -8.23
N ARG A 28 -5.66 -6.68 -8.91
CA ARG A 28 -5.68 -5.90 -10.16
C ARG A 28 -6.41 -6.63 -11.27
N SER A 29 -6.13 -7.92 -11.46
CA SER A 29 -6.81 -8.76 -12.46
C SER A 29 -8.32 -8.82 -12.22
N ARG A 30 -8.76 -8.99 -10.96
CA ARG A 30 -10.19 -8.99 -10.60
C ARG A 30 -10.88 -7.68 -10.97
N ARG A 31 -10.26 -6.53 -10.67
CA ARG A 31 -10.80 -5.21 -11.02
C ARG A 31 -10.91 -5.00 -12.53
N LEU A 32 -9.96 -5.49 -13.32
CA LEU A 32 -9.97 -5.38 -14.77
C LEU A 32 -11.02 -6.29 -15.43
N LEU A 33 -11.24 -7.49 -14.89
CA LEU A 33 -12.10 -8.51 -15.51
C LEU A 33 -13.59 -8.28 -15.25
N ASN A 34 -13.98 -7.70 -14.11
CA ASN A 34 -15.37 -7.31 -13.86
C ASN A 34 -15.46 -6.29 -12.71
N PRO A 35 -16.02 -5.08 -12.93
CA PRO A 35 -16.29 -4.12 -11.86
C PRO A 35 -17.17 -4.68 -10.73
N ALA A 36 -18.06 -5.64 -11.01
CA ALA A 36 -18.86 -6.30 -9.99
C ALA A 36 -18.04 -7.18 -9.03
N PHE A 37 -16.80 -7.56 -9.37
CA PHE A 37 -15.90 -8.25 -8.43
C PHE A 37 -15.35 -7.33 -7.34
N GLU A 38 -15.54 -6.02 -7.46
CA GLU A 38 -15.33 -5.07 -6.35
C GLU A 38 -16.48 -5.16 -5.32
N ILE A 39 -17.68 -5.55 -5.77
CA ILE A 39 -18.89 -5.67 -4.96
C ILE A 39 -19.03 -7.09 -4.37
N SER A 40 -18.62 -8.12 -5.11
CA SER A 40 -18.52 -9.47 -4.55
C SER A 40 -17.31 -9.52 -3.62
N GLY A 41 -17.55 -9.42 -2.32
CA GLY A 41 -16.52 -9.55 -1.30
C GLY A 41 -15.67 -10.79 -1.56
N SER A 42 -14.44 -10.57 -2.03
CA SER A 42 -13.43 -11.60 -1.94
C SER A 42 -13.16 -11.80 -0.46
N ALA A 43 -13.44 -13.01 0.03
CA ALA A 43 -13.22 -13.41 1.41
C ALA A 43 -11.72 -13.62 1.73
N ASP A 44 -10.84 -12.74 1.25
CA ASP A 44 -9.58 -12.47 1.93
C ASP A 44 -9.83 -11.39 2.99
N GLY A 45 -10.52 -11.79 4.06
CA GLY A 45 -10.91 -10.91 5.17
C GLY A 45 -9.72 -10.13 5.78
N GLU A 46 -9.90 -8.94 6.35
CA GLU A 46 -11.08 -8.09 6.44
C GLU A 46 -10.61 -6.63 6.47
N ALA A 47 -11.23 -5.77 5.66
CA ALA A 47 -11.11 -4.32 5.76
C ALA A 47 -12.26 -3.80 6.62
N HIS A 48 -12.01 -3.65 7.91
CA HIS A 48 -12.91 -2.99 8.87
C HIS A 48 -12.20 -1.87 9.65
N PRO A 49 -12.94 -0.86 10.15
CA PRO A 49 -12.43 0.44 10.58
C PRO A 49 -11.53 0.37 11.82
N PRO A 50 -10.86 1.49 12.20
CA PRO A 50 -9.93 1.53 13.32
C PRO A 50 -10.71 1.59 14.63
N THR A 51 -11.24 0.47 15.07
CA THR A 51 -11.54 0.25 16.48
C THR A 51 -10.71 -0.92 16.95
N ASN A 52 -9.95 -0.64 17.99
CA ASN A 52 -9.39 -1.62 18.91
C ASN A 52 -10.30 -2.85 19.03
N GLU A 53 -9.67 -4.01 19.03
CA GLU A 53 -10.30 -5.31 19.20
C GLU A 53 -10.80 -5.95 17.89
N ARG A 54 -9.90 -6.77 17.32
CA ARG A 54 -10.20 -7.93 16.47
C ARG A 54 -10.31 -7.70 14.95
N SER A 55 -9.43 -6.88 14.37
CA SER A 55 -9.27 -6.75 12.90
C SER A 55 -7.80 -6.85 12.46
N GLY A 56 -7.57 -7.42 11.28
CA GLY A 56 -6.28 -7.84 10.73
C GLY A 56 -5.26 -6.70 10.61
N TYR A 57 -4.41 -6.58 11.62
CA TYR A 57 -3.22 -5.74 11.57
C TYR A 57 -2.34 -6.19 10.41
N ARG A 58 -2.23 -5.35 9.37
CA ARG A 58 -1.17 -5.51 8.38
C ARG A 58 0.08 -4.85 8.93
N PRO A 59 1.17 -5.60 9.18
CA PRO A 59 2.37 -5.02 9.72
C PRO A 59 2.93 -3.91 8.80
N PRO A 60 3.50 -2.82 9.36
CA PRO A 60 4.07 -1.71 8.60
C PRO A 60 5.06 -2.14 7.52
N TYR A 61 5.80 -3.24 7.71
CA TYR A 61 6.71 -3.78 6.71
C TYR A 61 5.99 -4.30 5.46
N GLU A 62 4.83 -4.95 5.60
CA GLU A 62 4.04 -5.43 4.45
C GLU A 62 3.38 -4.29 3.70
N LEU A 63 2.92 -3.29 4.45
CA LEU A 63 2.35 -2.08 3.88
C LEU A 63 3.43 -1.30 3.09
N GLY A 64 4.65 -1.19 3.63
CA GLY A 64 5.79 -0.62 2.92
C GLY A 64 6.14 -1.37 1.63
N MET A 65 6.21 -2.71 1.66
CA MET A 65 6.44 -3.51 0.45
C MET A 65 5.35 -3.32 -0.61
N LEU A 66 4.08 -3.26 -0.18
CA LEU A 66 2.96 -3.04 -1.09
C LEU A 66 3.03 -1.65 -1.73
N ILE A 67 3.33 -0.62 -0.94
CA ILE A 67 3.48 0.74 -1.45
C ILE A 67 4.63 0.79 -2.46
N ARG A 68 5.78 0.18 -2.14
CA ARG A 68 6.92 0.08 -3.06
C ARG A 68 6.54 -0.56 -4.38
N ALA A 69 5.87 -1.72 -4.35
CA ALA A 69 5.41 -2.40 -5.56
C ALA A 69 4.42 -1.54 -6.38
N LYS A 70 3.57 -0.75 -5.72
CA LYS A 70 2.68 0.19 -6.40
C LYS A 70 3.43 1.34 -7.07
N ILE A 71 4.48 1.87 -6.42
CA ILE A 71 5.36 2.89 -7.04
C ILE A 71 6.07 2.30 -8.26
N GLU A 72 6.70 1.14 -8.11
CA GLU A 72 7.45 0.46 -9.19
C GLU A 72 6.54 0.12 -10.39
N SER A 73 5.27 -0.22 -10.15
CA SER A 73 4.29 -0.49 -11.21
C SER A 73 3.63 0.74 -11.81
N GLY A 74 3.91 1.95 -11.30
CA GLY A 74 3.25 3.20 -11.70
C GLY A 74 1.82 3.37 -11.20
N SER A 75 1.34 2.47 -10.33
CA SER A 75 0.01 2.58 -9.70
C SER A 75 -0.04 3.67 -8.62
N LEU A 76 1.11 3.99 -8.04
CA LEU A 76 1.34 5.20 -7.25
C LEU A 76 2.48 5.98 -7.89
N PHE A 77 2.38 7.30 -7.88
CA PHE A 77 3.47 8.16 -8.33
C PHE A 77 4.51 8.36 -7.21
N LEU A 78 5.71 8.79 -7.58
CA LEU A 78 6.70 9.22 -6.60
C LEU A 78 6.27 10.55 -5.99
N LEU A 79 6.34 10.66 -4.67
CA LEU A 79 6.11 11.91 -3.95
C LEU A 79 7.44 12.67 -3.78
N PRO A 80 7.71 13.71 -4.60
CA PRO A 80 8.88 14.56 -4.40
C PRO A 80 8.76 15.42 -3.13
N ASN A 81 7.54 15.65 -2.66
CA ASN A 81 7.25 16.37 -1.42
C ASN A 81 6.17 15.63 -0.60
N SER A 82 6.18 15.84 0.72
CA SER A 82 5.24 15.23 1.66
C SER A 82 3.97 16.06 1.85
N LYS A 83 3.62 16.93 0.89
CA LYS A 83 2.51 17.87 1.04
C LYS A 83 1.19 17.16 0.74
N CYS A 84 0.31 17.12 1.72
CA CYS A 84 -1.05 16.63 1.59
C CYS A 84 -2.01 17.56 2.35
N TRP A 85 -3.29 17.52 1.98
CA TRP A 85 -4.37 18.11 2.77
C TRP A 85 -4.97 17.03 3.64
N ALA A 86 -4.99 17.25 4.96
CA ALA A 86 -5.50 16.28 5.92
C ALA A 86 -6.85 16.74 6.47
N GLY A 87 -7.83 15.85 6.46
CA GLY A 87 -9.16 16.09 6.99
C GLY A 87 -9.72 14.87 7.73
N PRO A 88 -10.84 15.02 8.46
CA PRO A 88 -11.54 13.89 9.05
C PRO A 88 -11.98 12.90 7.98
N ALA A 89 -11.76 11.61 8.22
CA ALA A 89 -12.17 10.56 7.29
C ALA A 89 -13.68 10.58 7.05
N THR A 90 -14.08 10.70 5.78
CA THR A 90 -15.50 10.76 5.38
C THR A 90 -16.14 9.38 5.22
N GLY A 91 -15.34 8.30 5.21
CA GLY A 91 -15.83 6.94 4.94
C GLY A 91 -16.15 6.67 3.47
N LYS A 92 -16.04 7.67 2.59
CA LYS A 92 -16.46 7.60 1.18
C LYS A 92 -15.32 7.30 0.21
N LYS A 93 -14.07 7.43 0.66
CA LYS A 93 -12.88 7.36 -0.19
C LYS A 93 -12.12 6.06 0.07
N THR A 94 -11.55 5.50 -0.99
CA THR A 94 -10.67 4.32 -0.92
C THR A 94 -9.22 4.78 -0.86
N CYS A 95 -8.42 4.17 0.01
CA CYS A 95 -7.01 4.47 0.13
C CYS A 95 -6.25 3.95 -1.09
N ALA A 96 -5.65 4.84 -1.88
CA ALA A 96 -4.88 4.47 -3.06
C ALA A 96 -3.67 3.56 -2.72
N ALA A 97 -3.14 3.66 -1.51
CA ALA A 97 -2.01 2.87 -1.05
C ALA A 97 -2.41 1.45 -0.66
N CYS A 98 -3.33 1.25 0.28
CA CYS A 98 -3.66 -0.09 0.79
C CYS A 98 -4.95 -0.69 0.21
N ASP A 99 -5.64 0.04 -0.66
CA ASP A 99 -6.94 -0.34 -1.27
C ASP A 99 -8.11 -0.48 -0.30
N ALA A 100 -7.92 -0.22 0.99
CA ALA A 100 -9.00 -0.25 1.98
C ALA A 100 -9.74 1.09 2.04
N THR A 101 -11.04 1.04 2.36
CA THR A 101 -11.85 2.24 2.61
C THR A 101 -11.26 3.04 3.77
N ILE A 102 -11.22 4.37 3.62
CA ILE A 102 -10.75 5.29 4.66
C ILE A 102 -11.93 5.59 5.58
N ILE A 103 -12.08 4.78 6.62
CA ILE A 103 -13.14 4.91 7.62
C ILE A 103 -12.48 5.32 8.95
N GLY A 104 -12.97 6.40 9.56
CA GLY A 104 -12.44 6.90 10.83
C GLY A 104 -11.00 7.45 10.74
N GLY A 105 -10.64 8.31 11.70
CA GLY A 105 -9.33 8.96 11.73
C GLY A 105 -9.17 10.06 10.67
N VAL A 106 -8.01 10.10 10.01
CA VAL A 106 -7.60 11.16 9.08
C VAL A 106 -7.49 10.61 7.66
N GLU A 107 -8.17 11.27 6.72
CA GLU A 107 -7.95 11.11 5.29
C GLU A 107 -6.96 12.18 4.80
N CYS A 108 -5.94 11.74 4.07
CA CYS A 108 -4.96 12.61 3.44
C CYS A 108 -5.22 12.66 1.94
N GLU A 109 -5.55 13.83 1.45
CA GLU A 109 -5.66 14.15 0.03
C GLU A 109 -4.29 14.59 -0.51
N VAL A 110 -3.81 13.86 -1.52
CA VAL A 110 -2.53 14.08 -2.16
C VAL A 110 -2.78 14.46 -3.61
N GLY A 111 -2.29 15.62 -4.03
CA GLY A 111 -2.43 16.08 -5.42
C GLY A 111 -1.55 15.26 -6.35
N GLY A 112 -2.15 14.65 -7.37
CA GLY A 112 -1.44 14.10 -8.53
C GLY A 112 -1.43 15.08 -9.72
N SER A 113 -0.91 14.64 -10.86
CA SER A 113 -0.89 15.43 -12.11
C SER A 113 -2.29 15.78 -12.62
N ASP A 114 -3.21 14.82 -12.56
CA ASP A 114 -4.52 14.92 -13.20
C ASP A 114 -5.70 14.76 -12.21
N SER A 115 -5.44 14.26 -11.00
CA SER A 115 -6.45 14.06 -9.97
C SER A 115 -5.84 13.98 -8.57
N SER A 116 -6.64 14.24 -7.54
CA SER A 116 -6.23 13.98 -6.16
C SER A 116 -6.53 12.55 -5.76
N VAL A 117 -5.58 11.93 -5.05
CA VAL A 117 -5.72 10.61 -4.46
C VAL A 117 -5.86 10.73 -2.95
N PHE A 118 -6.66 9.84 -2.37
CA PHE A 118 -6.89 9.81 -0.93
C PHE A 118 -6.16 8.62 -0.32
N VAL A 119 -5.53 8.82 0.83
CA VAL A 119 -4.82 7.77 1.56
C VAL A 119 -5.00 7.94 3.07
N HIS A 120 -4.86 6.85 3.83
CA HIS A 120 -4.72 6.97 5.29
C HIS A 120 -3.43 7.71 5.65
N LEU A 121 -3.42 8.39 6.79
CA LEU A 121 -2.22 9.08 7.29
C LEU A 121 -0.97 8.17 7.40
N ILE A 122 -1.13 6.94 7.91
CA ILE A 122 -0.02 5.98 8.02
C ILE A 122 0.47 5.56 6.62
N CYS A 123 -0.45 5.34 5.69
CA CYS A 123 -0.11 5.00 4.31
C CYS A 123 0.64 6.15 3.62
N HIS A 124 0.21 7.39 3.84
CA HIS A 124 0.90 8.58 3.34
C HIS A 124 2.34 8.67 3.86
N SER A 125 2.54 8.43 5.17
CA SER A 125 3.87 8.48 5.78
C SER A 125 4.82 7.44 5.17
N LEU A 126 4.36 6.21 4.99
CA LEU A 126 5.16 5.14 4.37
C LEU A 126 5.42 5.44 2.89
N TRP A 127 4.43 5.98 2.17
CA TRP A 127 4.59 6.38 0.78
C TRP A 127 5.62 7.49 0.60
N CYS A 128 5.66 8.48 1.49
CA CYS A 128 6.72 9.49 1.51
C CYS A 128 8.10 8.85 1.69
N LYS A 129 8.26 7.94 2.66
CA LYS A 129 9.53 7.26 2.93
C LYS A 129 10.02 6.44 1.73
N GLU A 130 9.14 5.64 1.14
CA GLU A 130 9.48 4.82 -0.03
C GLU A 130 9.79 5.68 -1.26
N SER A 131 9.05 6.78 -1.47
CA SER A 131 9.32 7.72 -2.57
C SER A 131 10.69 8.38 -2.43
N GLN A 132 11.02 8.85 -1.23
CA GLN A 132 12.33 9.45 -0.94
C GLN A 132 13.46 8.44 -1.12
N ALA A 133 13.26 7.20 -0.69
CA ALA A 133 14.26 6.14 -0.87
C ALA A 133 14.55 5.88 -2.35
N GLN A 134 13.55 5.92 -3.23
CA GLN A 134 13.75 5.75 -4.68
C GLN A 134 14.33 7.00 -5.36
N LEU A 135 13.92 8.20 -4.96
CA LEU A 135 14.49 9.45 -5.49
C LEU A 135 15.95 9.67 -5.08
N GLY A 136 16.35 9.15 -3.91
CA GLY A 136 17.72 9.20 -3.41
C GLY A 136 18.64 8.11 -3.96
N GLN A 137 18.13 7.14 -4.73
CA GLN A 137 18.97 6.16 -5.40
C GLN A 137 19.58 6.77 -6.69
N PRO A 138 20.91 6.70 -6.89
CA PRO A 138 21.49 7.04 -8.18
C PRO A 138 20.85 6.11 -9.22
N GLY A 139 20.28 6.69 -10.28
CA GLY A 139 19.64 5.94 -11.36
C GLY A 139 20.57 4.87 -11.94
N PRO A 140 20.03 3.78 -12.51
CA PRO A 140 20.87 2.75 -13.11
C PRO A 140 21.76 3.37 -14.18
N SER A 141 23.08 3.27 -13.99
CA SER A 141 24.09 3.62 -14.98
C SER A 141 23.76 2.89 -16.27
N ALA A 142 23.51 3.64 -17.34
CA ALA A 142 23.38 3.10 -18.69
C ALA A 142 24.71 2.54 -19.20
#